data_AF-X5EPW3-F1
#
_entry.id   AF-X5EPW3-F1
#
_cell.length_a   1.000
_cell.length_b   1.000
_cell.length_c   1.000
_cell.angle_alpha   90.00
_cell.angle_beta   90.00
_cell.angle_gamma   90.00
#
_symmetry.space_group_name_H-M   'P 1'
#
loop_
_entity.id
_entity.type
_entity.pdbx_description
1 polymer ?
#
loop_
_entity_poly.entity_id
_entity_poly.type
_entity_poly.pdbx_seq_one_letter_code
_entity_poly.pdbx_strand_id
1 'polypeptide(L)' 'MDTTLKYKAEALLGEPLLEEPVRPELWECCGSDCGEACIQTIYWADKARYDAQRRKLKEAGWAEDENAV' A
#
# COMPACT_ATOMS: atom_id res chain seq x y z
N MET A 1 3.85 17.63 -2.57
CA MET A 1 3.86 16.90 -3.86
C MET A 1 3.10 15.59 -3.76
N ASP A 2 3.08 14.92 -2.60
CA ASP A 2 2.32 13.68 -2.34
C ASP A 2 0.80 13.78 -2.58
N THR A 3 0.19 14.90 -2.21
CA THR A 3 -1.26 15.14 -2.37
C THR A 3 -1.72 15.17 -3.82
N THR A 4 -0.91 15.69 -4.75
CA THR A 4 -1.25 15.74 -6.17
C THR A 4 -1.34 14.35 -6.80
N LEU A 5 -0.46 13.43 -6.38
CA LEU A 5 -0.48 12.04 -6.81
C LEU A 5 -1.70 11.31 -6.23
N LYS A 6 -2.01 11.53 -4.95
CA LYS A 6 -3.22 10.99 -4.31
C LYS A 6 -4.48 11.38 -5.08
N TYR A 7 -4.66 12.67 -5.41
CA TYR A 7 -5.82 13.13 -6.19
C TYR A 7 -5.88 12.57 -7.62
N LYS A 8 -4.75 12.41 -8.29
CA LYS A 8 -4.72 11.83 -9.65
C LYS A 8 -5.10 10.35 -9.61
N ALA A 9 -4.68 9.61 -8.60
CA ALA A 9 -5.05 8.21 -8.41
C ALA A 9 -6.55 8.07 -8.08
N GLU A 10 -7.08 8.96 -7.24
CA GLU A 10 -8.52 9.06 -6.95
C GLU A 10 -9.33 9.34 -8.22
N ALA A 11 -8.84 10.19 -9.10
CA ALA A 11 -9.51 10.48 -10.37
C ALA A 11 -9.51 9.28 -11.34
N LEU A 12 -8.51 8.40 -11.27
CA LEU A 12 -8.36 7.24 -12.16
C LEU A 12 -9.06 5.98 -11.64
N LEU A 13 -9.01 5.74 -10.33
CA LEU A 13 -9.59 4.55 -9.71
C LEU A 13 -10.89 4.82 -8.94
N GLY A 14 -11.21 6.08 -8.65
CA GLY A 14 -12.30 6.46 -7.74
C GLY A 14 -12.00 6.19 -6.26
N GLU A 15 -10.77 5.76 -5.93
CA GLU A 15 -10.31 5.42 -4.59
C GLU A 15 -8.95 6.07 -4.31
N PRO A 16 -8.68 6.49 -3.05
CA PRO A 16 -7.40 7.09 -2.67
C PRO A 16 -6.24 6.13 -2.89
N LEU A 17 -5.10 6.68 -3.33
CA LEU A 17 -3.86 5.93 -3.46
C LEU A 17 -3.48 5.32 -2.11
N LEU A 18 -3.46 4.00 -2.03
CA LEU A 18 -2.94 3.30 -0.86
C LEU A 18 -1.44 3.55 -0.79
N GLU A 19 -0.95 3.87 0.41
CA GLU A 19 0.47 3.99 0.69
C GLU A 19 1.08 2.59 0.81
N GLU A 20 2.37 2.45 0.45
CA GLU A 20 3.05 1.17 0.59
C GLU A 20 3.11 0.78 2.07
N PRO A 21 2.54 -0.39 2.46
CA PRO A 21 2.61 -0.81 3.84
C PRO A 21 4.06 -1.11 4.21
N VAL A 22 4.51 -0.56 5.34
CA VAL A 22 5.85 -0.81 5.86
C VAL A 22 5.89 -2.23 6.40
N ARG A 23 6.85 -3.03 5.90
CA ARG A 23 7.03 -4.38 6.40
C ARG A 23 7.54 -4.32 7.85
N PRO A 24 6.82 -4.91 8.82
CA PRO A 24 7.32 -5.01 10.18
C PRO A 24 8.50 -6.00 10.23
N GLU A 25 9.40 -5.81 11.18
CA GLU A 25 10.54 -6.70 11.34
C GLU A 25 10.10 -8.14 11.65
N LEU A 26 10.93 -9.12 11.32
CA LEU A 26 10.58 -10.54 11.53
C LEU A 26 10.37 -10.89 13.01
N TRP A 27 10.99 -10.13 13.92
CA TRP A 27 10.80 -10.25 15.37
C TRP A 27 9.64 -9.41 15.90
N GLU A 28 9.04 -8.54 15.08
CA GLU A 28 7.88 -7.77 15.48
C GLU A 28 6.63 -8.65 15.44
N CYS A 29 6.13 -8.95 16.64
CA CYS A 29 4.74 -9.23 16.93
C CYS A 29 4.06 -10.39 16.18
N CYS A 30 4.65 -11.58 16.34
CA CYS A 30 4.02 -12.87 16.02
C CYS A 30 4.19 -13.87 17.20
N GLY A 31 3.97 -13.38 18.43
CA GLY A 31 4.06 -14.12 19.70
C GLY A 31 3.36 -13.34 20.82
N SER A 32 2.95 -14.03 21.89
CA SER A 32 1.93 -13.66 22.93
C SER A 32 1.91 -12.26 23.57
N ASP A 33 2.79 -11.33 23.21
CA ASP A 33 2.82 -9.97 23.77
C ASP A 33 2.16 -8.90 22.88
N CYS A 34 1.65 -9.26 21.70
CA CYS A 34 1.18 -8.28 20.70
C CYS A 34 -0.28 -8.43 20.26
N GLY A 35 -1.13 -8.96 21.13
CA GLY A 35 -2.58 -9.03 20.93
C GLY A 35 -3.06 -10.23 20.09
N GLU A 36 -4.35 -10.23 19.75
CA GLU A 36 -5.05 -11.37 19.12
C GLU A 36 -4.69 -11.58 17.63
N ALA A 37 -3.99 -10.65 16.99
CA ALA A 37 -3.63 -10.73 15.57
C ALA A 37 -2.14 -10.43 15.35
N CYS A 38 -1.44 -11.32 14.65
CA CYS A 38 -0.04 -11.10 14.28
C CYS A 38 0.08 -9.92 13.31
N ILE A 39 0.99 -8.99 13.59
CA ILE A 39 1.22 -7.79 12.76
C ILE A 39 1.57 -8.18 11.31
N GLN A 40 2.27 -9.31 11.13
CA GLN A 40 2.59 -9.84 9.81
C GLN A 40 1.31 -10.19 9.03
N THR A 41 0.28 -10.74 9.69
CA THR A 41 -1.00 -11.06 9.05
C THR A 41 -1.69 -9.80 8.53
N ILE A 42 -1.68 -8.73 9.32
CA ILE A 42 -2.23 -7.42 8.94
C ILE A 42 -1.43 -6.85 7.77
N TYR A 43 -0.09 -6.87 7.85
CA TYR A 43 0.79 -6.45 6.77
C TYR A 43 0.49 -7.17 5.45
N TRP A 44 0.34 -8.49 5.47
CA TRP A 44 0.04 -9.24 4.25
C TRP A 44 -1.35 -8.91 3.68
N ALA A 45 -2.33 -8.64 4.54
CA ALA A 45 -3.66 -8.20 4.10
C ALA A 45 -3.61 -6.82 3.44
N ASP A 46 -2.91 -5.86 4.06
CA ASP A 46 -2.74 -4.51 3.53
C ASP A 46 -1.91 -4.51 2.25
N LYS A 47 -0.85 -5.32 2.20
CA LYS A 47 -0.03 -5.51 1.00
C LYS A 47 -0.84 -6.08 -0.16
N ALA A 48 -1.72 -7.04 0.10
CA ALA A 48 -2.59 -7.59 -0.96
C ALA A 48 -3.52 -6.52 -1.54
N ARG A 49 -4.06 -5.62 -0.71
CA ARG A 49 -4.90 -4.49 -1.14
C ARG A 49 -4.10 -3.47 -1.95
N TYR A 50 -2.91 -3.12 -1.46
CA TYR A 50 -1.96 -2.25 -2.16
C TYR A 50 -1.62 -2.84 -3.53
N ASP A 51 -1.15 -4.09 -3.59
CA ASP A 51 -0.78 -4.77 -4.84
C ASP A 51 -1.96 -4.82 -5.84
N ALA A 52 -3.18 -5.05 -5.37
CA ALA A 52 -4.37 -5.04 -6.21
C ALA A 52 -4.64 -3.65 -6.81
N GLN A 53 -4.51 -2.59 -6.00
CA GLN A 53 -4.67 -1.22 -6.48
C GLN A 53 -3.59 -0.86 -7.51
N ARG A 54 -2.35 -1.29 -7.29
CA ARG A 54 -1.21 -1.07 -8.20
C ARG A 54 -1.40 -1.74 -9.55
N ARG A 55 -2.01 -2.93 -9.58
CA ARG A 55 -2.41 -3.58 -10.84
C ARG A 55 -3.45 -2.76 -11.59
N LYS A 56 -4.51 -2.33 -10.91
CA LYS A 56 -5.54 -1.46 -11.51
C LYS A 56 -4.94 -0.16 -12.04
N LEU A 57 -4.03 0.47 -11.28
CA LEU A 57 -3.31 1.68 -11.71
C LEU A 57 -2.49 1.43 -12.98
N LYS A 58 -1.74 0.33 -13.02
CA LYS A 58 -0.96 -0.05 -14.20
C LYS A 58 -1.85 -0.27 -15.42
N GLU A 59 -2.99 -0.94 -15.25
CA GLU A 59 -3.99 -1.13 -16.31
C GLU A 59 -4.64 0.19 -16.75
N ALA A 60 -4.85 1.12 -15.81
CA ALA A 60 -5.35 2.47 -16.07
C ALA A 60 -4.28 3.41 -16.67
N GLY A 61 -3.07 2.93 -16.95
CA GLY A 61 -2.00 3.73 -17.54
C GLY A 61 -1.31 4.69 -16.56
N TRP A 62 -1.37 4.39 -15.26
CA TRP A 62 -0.59 5.11 -14.23
C TRP A 62 0.91 4.85 -14.45
N ALA A 63 1.57 5.79 -15.12
CA ALA A 63 3.02 5.89 -15.10
C ALA A 63 3.41 6.66 -13.83
N GLU A 64 4.10 6.00 -12.91
CA GLU A 64 4.84 6.67 -11.84
C GLU A 64 6.08 7.34 -12.40
N ASP A 65 5.89 8.30 -13.29
CA ASP A 65 6.92 9.27 -13.54
C ASP A 65 6.78 10.31 -12.43
N GLU A 66 7.61 10.19 -11.37
CA GLU A 66 8.12 11.27 -10.50
C GLU A 66 8.92 10.67 -9.32
N ASN A 67 9.91 9.82 -9.61
CA ASN A 67 11.14 9.77 -8.80
C ASN A 67 12.31 9.24 -9.66
N ALA A 68 12.54 9.88 -10.81
CA ALA A 68 13.85 9.85 -11.43
C ALA A 68 14.69 10.93 -10.71
N VAL A 69 15.45 10.52 -9.69
CA VAL A 69 16.60 11.29 -9.19
C VAL A 69 17.86 10.86 -9.93
#